data_AF-A0A7S4UPG8-F1
#
_entry.id   AF-A0A7S4UPG8-F1
#
_cell.length_a   1.000
_cell.length_b   1.000
_cell.length_c   1.000
_cell.angle_alpha   90.00
_cell.angle_beta   90.00
_cell.angle_gamma   90.00
#
_symmetry.space_group_name_H-M   'P 1'
#
loop_
_entity.id
_entity.type
_entity.pdbx_description
1 polymer ?
#
loop_
_entity_poly.entity_id
_entity_poly.type
_entity_poly.pdbx_seq_one_letter_code
_entity_poly.pdbx_strand_id
1 'polypeptide(L)'
;MQLQLLKMDLAREPLPDSALAIGVHPEATRDEVWGDIFANIIRSVKTGGVCVIATYFEVELQAVQRLCEPLGVRFQVYENPYYKTHPVDRSPSLRYLLVTRCMRG
;
A
#
# COMPACT_ATOMS: atom_id res chain seq x y z
N MET A 1 3.15 5.57 24.21
CA MET A 1 2.62 5.62 22.84
C MET A 1 1.35 6.47 22.87
N GLN A 2 1.31 7.57 22.11
CA GLN A 2 0.13 8.43 22.01
C GLN A 2 -0.57 8.09 20.70
N LEU A 3 -1.86 7.70 20.76
CA LEU A 3 -2.66 7.46 19.57
C LEU A 3 -3.17 8.80 19.03
N GLN A 4 -3.04 8.98 17.72
CA GLN A 4 -3.59 10.13 17.00
C GLN A 4 -4.49 9.60 15.88
N LEU A 5 -5.64 10.26 15.71
CA LEU A 5 -6.56 9.99 14.61
C LEU A 5 -6.62 11.25 13.75
N LEU A 6 -6.19 11.15 12.51
CA LEU A 6 -6.09 12.27 11.58
C LEU A 6 -6.85 11.95 10.29
N LYS A 7 -7.47 12.98 9.71
CA LYS A 7 -7.95 12.96 8.32
C LYS A 7 -6.98 13.82 7.52
N MET A 8 -6.38 13.24 6.49
CA MET A 8 -5.36 13.90 5.66
C MET A 8 -5.68 13.70 4.19
N ASP A 9 -5.33 14.70 3.37
CA ASP A 9 -5.31 14.55 1.92
C ASP A 9 -3.91 14.06 1.49
N LEU A 10 -3.74 12.74 1.39
CA LEU A 10 -2.44 12.13 1.12
C LEU A 10 -1.87 12.44 -0.27
N ALA A 11 -2.69 12.99 -1.17
CA ALA A 11 -2.19 13.47 -2.46
C ALA A 11 -1.37 14.75 -2.31
N ARG A 12 -1.70 15.56 -1.31
CA ARG A 12 -1.09 16.88 -1.06
C ARG A 12 -0.19 16.90 0.16
N GLU A 13 -0.49 16.07 1.15
CA GLU A 13 0.17 16.06 2.45
C GLU A 13 0.82 14.70 2.71
N PRO A 14 2.15 14.63 2.94
CA PRO A 14 2.80 13.39 3.31
C PRO A 14 2.39 12.95 4.72
N LEU A 15 2.40 11.62 4.96
CA LEU A 15 2.25 11.08 6.31
C LEU A 15 3.39 11.57 7.21
N PRO A 16 3.19 11.62 8.55
CA PRO A 16 4.29 11.77 9.49
C PRO A 16 5.36 10.68 9.28
N ASP A 17 6.61 11.05 9.54
CA ASP A 17 7.76 10.16 9.46
C ASP A 17 7.54 8.85 10.23
N SER A 18 7.58 7.72 9.54
CA SER A 18 7.25 6.41 10.09
C SER A 18 8.27 5.33 9.73
N ALA A 19 8.48 4.36 10.65
CA ALA A 19 9.26 3.16 10.34
C ALA A 19 8.41 2.08 9.64
N LEU A 20 7.09 2.16 9.81
CA LEU A 20 6.10 1.25 9.25
C LEU A 20 4.88 2.07 8.82
N ALA A 21 4.47 1.92 7.56
CA ALA A 21 3.20 2.40 7.03
C ALA A 21 2.35 1.21 6.58
N ILE A 22 1.04 1.24 6.91
CA ILE A 22 0.08 0.21 6.49
C ILE A 22 -1.09 0.91 5.79
N GLY A 23 -1.23 0.67 4.49
CA GLY A 23 -2.42 1.06 3.72
C GLY A 23 -3.38 -0.13 3.59
N VAL A 24 -4.65 0.09 3.88
CA VAL A 24 -5.68 -0.96 3.82
C VAL A 24 -6.74 -0.57 2.80
N HIS A 25 -6.99 -1.47 1.83
CA HIS A 25 -7.99 -1.32 0.77
C HIS A 25 -7.92 0.03 0.03
N PRO A 26 -6.77 0.39 -0.57
CA PRO A 26 -6.75 1.51 -1.49
C PRO A 26 -7.54 1.14 -2.75
N GLU A 27 -8.57 1.91 -3.08
CA GLU A 27 -9.31 1.78 -4.35
C GLU A 27 -8.52 2.41 -5.51
N ALA A 28 -7.28 1.97 -5.69
CA ALA A 28 -6.29 2.55 -6.61
C ALA A 28 -6.56 2.32 -8.11
N THR A 29 -7.80 1.96 -8.47
CA THR A 29 -8.19 1.55 -9.83
C THR A 29 -8.98 2.61 -10.60
N ARG A 30 -9.36 3.73 -9.95
CA ARG A 30 -10.37 4.66 -10.50
C ARG A 30 -9.92 6.12 -10.68
N ASP A 31 -8.80 6.53 -10.07
CA ASP A 31 -8.40 7.94 -9.99
C ASP A 31 -6.90 8.13 -10.26
N GLU A 32 -6.53 9.24 -10.90
CA GLU A 32 -5.15 9.60 -11.23
C GLU A 32 -4.36 10.05 -9.98
N VAL A 33 -5.06 10.48 -8.92
CA VAL A 33 -4.47 10.97 -7.68
C VAL A 33 -3.63 9.93 -6.92
N TRP A 34 -3.85 8.64 -7.20
CA TRP A 34 -3.19 7.56 -6.46
C TRP A 34 -1.68 7.52 -6.65
N GLY A 35 -1.16 8.01 -7.78
CA GLY A 35 0.28 8.14 -8.00
C GLY A 35 0.92 9.04 -6.94
N ASP A 36 0.33 10.21 -6.70
CA ASP A 36 0.80 11.18 -5.70
C ASP A 36 0.66 10.64 -4.28
N ILE A 37 -0.45 9.96 -3.99
CA ILE A 37 -0.69 9.31 -2.69
C ILE A 37 0.41 8.29 -2.38
N PHE A 38 0.68 7.35 -3.29
CA PHE A 38 1.72 6.33 -3.06
C PHE A 38 3.11 6.95 -2.97
N ALA A 39 3.40 7.96 -3.80
CA ALA A 39 4.66 8.66 -3.74
C ALA A 39 4.88 9.34 -2.37
N ASN A 40 3.86 10.00 -1.83
CA ASN A 40 3.92 10.62 -0.51
C ASN A 40 4.04 9.58 0.60
N ILE A 41 3.26 8.49 0.58
CA ILE A 41 3.36 7.40 1.56
C ILE A 41 4.78 6.83 1.58
N ILE A 42 5.33 6.48 0.41
CA ILE A 42 6.67 5.88 0.29
C ILE A 42 7.76 6.84 0.81
N ARG A 43 7.66 8.14 0.49
CA ARG A 43 8.62 9.15 0.98
C ARG A 43 8.56 9.36 2.49
N SER A 44 7.39 9.21 3.10
CA SER A 44 7.17 9.31 4.56
C SER A 44 7.70 8.11 5.35
N VAL A 45 8.01 6.99 4.68
CA VAL A 45 8.67 5.86 5.34
C VAL A 45 10.17 6.12 5.41
N LYS A 46 10.73 6.02 6.61
CA LYS A 46 12.16 6.19 6.87
C LYS A 46 12.98 5.19 6.06
N THR A 47 14.22 5.56 5.72
CA THR A 47 15.17 4.65 5.06
C THR A 47 15.32 3.35 5.84
N GLY A 48 15.17 2.22 5.15
CA GLY A 48 15.19 0.88 5.73
C GLY A 48 13.87 0.43 6.37
N GLY A 49 12.90 1.33 6.49
CA GLY A 49 11.52 1.07 6.95
C GLY A 49 10.68 0.34 5.91
N VAL A 50 9.44 0.02 6.30
CA VAL A 50 8.55 -0.86 5.53
C VAL A 50 7.23 -0.17 5.23
N CYS A 51 6.77 -0.28 3.99
CA CYS A 51 5.39 0.04 3.62
C CYS A 51 4.68 -1.25 3.22
N VAL A 52 3.48 -1.46 3.77
CA VAL A 52 2.60 -2.59 3.47
C VAL A 52 1.30 -2.07 2.91
N ILE A 53 0.91 -2.53 1.73
CA ILE A 53 -0.36 -2.20 1.11
C ILE A 53 -1.19 -3.48 0.99
N ALA A 54 -2.36 -3.50 1.64
CA ALA A 54 -3.27 -4.63 1.61
C ALA A 54 -4.43 -4.37 0.65
N THR A 55 -4.64 -5.26 -0.32
CA THR A 55 -5.71 -5.19 -1.33
C THR A 55 -6.57 -6.45 -1.32
N TYR A 56 -7.75 -6.37 -1.91
CA TYR A 56 -8.75 -7.44 -1.88
C TYR A 56 -8.72 -8.21 -3.19
N PHE A 57 -8.71 -7.51 -4.31
CA PHE A 57 -8.73 -8.13 -5.63
C PHE A 57 -7.36 -8.11 -6.30
N GLU A 58 -7.15 -9.05 -7.21
CA GLU A 58 -5.91 -9.11 -8.00
C GLU A 58 -5.73 -7.86 -8.86
N VAL A 59 -6.82 -7.34 -9.44
CA VAL A 59 -6.79 -6.10 -10.22
C VAL A 59 -6.33 -4.88 -9.40
N GLU A 60 -6.68 -4.83 -8.12
CA GLU A 60 -6.22 -3.77 -7.21
C GLU A 60 -4.74 -3.91 -6.90
N LEU A 61 -4.28 -5.14 -6.59
CA LEU A 61 -2.86 -5.43 -6.41
C LEU A 61 -2.06 -4.98 -7.63
N GLN A 62 -2.49 -5.37 -8.83
CA GLN A 62 -1.83 -5.00 -10.08
C GLN A 62 -1.81 -3.47 -10.29
N ALA A 63 -2.88 -2.76 -9.89
CA ALA A 63 -2.89 -1.30 -9.94
C ALA A 63 -1.85 -0.69 -8.98
N VAL A 64 -1.76 -1.19 -7.75
CA VAL A 64 -0.74 -0.74 -6.78
C VAL A 64 0.67 -1.00 -7.30
N GLN A 65 0.93 -2.17 -7.91
CA GLN A 65 2.23 -2.48 -8.52
C GLN A 65 2.59 -1.46 -9.60
N ARG A 66 1.69 -1.21 -10.56
CA ARG A 66 1.90 -0.21 -11.63
C ARG A 66 2.17 1.19 -11.11
N LEU A 67 1.52 1.59 -10.01
CA LEU A 67 1.73 2.91 -9.40
C LEU A 67 3.04 3.00 -8.60
N CYS A 68 3.49 1.90 -8.02
CA CYS A 68 4.73 1.85 -7.25
C CYS A 68 5.99 1.67 -8.12
N GLU A 69 5.89 1.01 -9.27
CA GLU A 69 7.01 0.74 -10.18
C GLU A 69 7.81 2.01 -10.58
N PRO A 70 7.18 3.11 -11.04
CA PRO A 70 7.88 4.34 -11.39
C PRO A 70 8.60 5.01 -10.21
N LEU A 71 8.24 4.66 -8.97
CA LEU A 71 8.85 5.21 -7.76
C LEU A 71 10.18 4.53 -7.40
N GLY A 72 10.62 3.54 -8.20
CA GLY A 72 11.90 2.86 -8.04
C GLY A 72 11.99 1.95 -6.81
N VAL A 73 10.86 1.67 -6.17
CA VAL A 73 10.81 0.78 -5.00
C VAL A 73 10.74 -0.68 -5.42
N ARG A 74 11.43 -1.54 -4.68
CA ARG A 74 11.29 -3.00 -4.82
C ARG A 74 10.20 -3.49 -3.87
N PHE A 75 9.33 -4.36 -4.36
CA PHE A 75 8.28 -4.94 -3.55
C PHE A 75 8.20 -6.46 -3.70
N GLN A 76 7.63 -7.08 -2.68
CA GLN A 76 7.25 -8.49 -2.65
C GLN A 76 5.74 -8.58 -2.51
N VAL A 77 5.15 -9.57 -3.16
CA VAL A 77 3.71 -9.82 -3.10
C VAL A 77 3.46 -11.11 -2.33
N TYR A 78 2.52 -11.05 -1.40
CA TYR A 78 2.05 -12.20 -0.64
C TYR A 78 0.55 -12.33 -0.82
N GLU A 79 0.09 -13.55 -1.09
CA GLU A 79 -1.32 -13.89 -1.05
C GLU A 79 -1.63 -14.59 0.27
N ASN A 80 -2.73 -14.21 0.91
CA ASN A 80 -3.20 -14.83 2.13
C ASN A 80 -3.53 -16.31 1.87
N PRO A 81 -2.84 -17.26 2.53
CA PRO A 81 -3.04 -18.70 2.31
C PRO A 81 -4.46 -19.19 2.55
N TYR A 82 -5.26 -18.46 3.33
CA TYR A 82 -6.68 -18.75 3.56
C TYR A 82 -7.44 -18.98 2.24
N TYR A 83 -7.18 -18.16 1.22
CA TYR A 83 -7.88 -18.23 -0.06
C TYR A 83 -7.46 -19.40 -0.95
N LYS A 84 -6.44 -20.18 -0.57
CA LYS A 84 -6.07 -21.42 -1.29
C LYS A 84 -7.12 -22.51 -1.15
N THR A 85 -7.84 -22.53 -0.02
CA THR A 85 -8.86 -23.53 0.29
C THR A 85 -10.26 -22.93 0.45
N HIS A 86 -10.38 -21.60 0.36
CA HIS A 86 -11.63 -20.85 0.44
C HIS A 86 -11.78 -20.01 -0.83
N PRO A 87 -12.32 -20.60 -1.91
CA PRO A 87 -12.57 -19.86 -3.15
C PRO A 87 -13.43 -18.61 -2.88
N VAL A 88 -13.14 -17.57 -3.66
CA VAL A 88 -13.65 -16.22 -3.42
C VAL A 88 -15.08 -16.12 -3.95
N ASP A 89 -16.06 -16.50 -3.13
CA ASP A 89 -17.48 -16.40 -3.47
C ASP A 89 -18.05 -14.98 -3.28
N ARG A 90 -17.32 -14.11 -2.56
CA ARG A 90 -17.66 -12.71 -2.22
C ARG A 90 -16.41 -11.82 -2.26
N SER A 91 -16.56 -10.50 -2.07
CA SER A 91 -15.42 -9.59 -1.88
C SER A 91 -14.48 -10.11 -0.77
N PRO A 92 -13.24 -10.53 -1.10
CA PRO A 92 -12.33 -11.10 -0.12
C PRO A 92 -11.81 -9.99 0.79
N SER A 93 -11.50 -10.30 2.04
CA SER A 93 -10.83 -9.36 2.95
C SER A 93 -9.32 -9.56 2.90
N LEU A 94 -8.56 -8.50 2.59
CA LEU A 94 -7.09 -8.44 2.69
C LEU A 94 -6.40 -9.66 2.04
N ARG A 95 -6.77 -9.99 0.80
CA ARG A 95 -6.26 -11.18 0.11
C ARG A 95 -4.80 -11.04 -0.26
N TYR A 96 -4.38 -9.86 -0.69
CA TYR A 96 -3.03 -9.61 -1.16
C TYR A 96 -2.34 -8.57 -0.29
N LEU A 97 -1.04 -8.77 -0.05
CA LEU A 97 -0.16 -7.81 0.56
C LEU A 97 0.98 -7.49 -0.40
N LEU A 98 1.15 -6.22 -0.72
CA LEU A 98 2.38 -5.70 -1.33
C LEU A 98 3.25 -5.12 -0.22
N VAL A 99 4.46 -5.65 -0.07
CA VAL A 99 5.43 -5.24 0.95
C VAL A 99 6.64 -4.63 0.27
N THR A 100 6.97 -3.38 0.58
CA THR A 100 8.16 -2.72 0.08
C THR A 100 9.06 -2.24 1.21
N ARG A 101 10.36 -2.40 1.01
CA ARG A 101 11.37 -1.79 1.89
C ARG A 101 11.82 -0.47 1.26
N CYS A 102 11.55 0.63 1.94
CA CYS A 102 11.83 1.96 1.43
C CYS A 102 13.32 2.27 1.62
N MET A 103 14.06 2.27 0.52
CA MET A 103 15.47 2.69 0.47
C MET A 103 15.49 4.07 -0.19
N ARG A 104 16.14 5.06 0.42
CA ARG A 104 16.38 6.33 -0.27
C ARG A 104 17.51 6.09 -1.28
N GLY A 105 17.26 6.44 -2.53
CA GLY A 105 18.31 6.56 -3.56
C GLY A 105 19.24 7.72 -3.28
#